data_AF-A0A2K3L908-F1
#
_entry.id   AF-A0A2K3L908-F1
#
_cell.length_a   1.000
_cell.length_b   1.000
_cell.length_c   1.000
_cell.angle_alpha   90.00
_cell.angle_beta   90.00
_cell.angle_gamma   90.00
#
_symmetry.space_group_name_H-M   'P 1'
#
loop_
_entity.id
_entity.type
_entity.pdbx_description
1 polymer ?
#
loop_
_entity_poly.entity_id
_entity_poly.type
_entity_poly.pdbx_seq_one_letter_code
_entity_poly.pdbx_strand_id
1 'polypeptide(L)'
;VHEMAMVSAVQEAQKDNLRSFNDYMMKVLEEDWQKEKRDFLQSLSRISTLPRTNMIANSNVGTHSGQIVSISSSPQGSSGIMEIVPMNSRPTMEKKASVYAEVVKNLNRARQSGLPFKLATAFKGAYENLGIDASGGKSVTMRKIWHLVQMLMDEDSNLRHVSKKMSLIIGARRHLEWGHEKYIMDTIQNHPAQASLGGGVGNLQRIRAFLRIRLRDYGVLDFDAGDARRQPPVDTTWQQ
;
A
#
# COMPACT_ATOMS: atom_id res chain seq x y z
N VAL A 1 -48.21 17.29 -11.37
CA VAL A 1 -47.81 17.19 -9.94
C VAL A 1 -47.65 15.74 -9.49
N HIS A 2 -48.61 14.84 -9.78
CA HIS A 2 -48.55 13.43 -9.37
C HIS A 2 -47.38 12.64 -10.00
N GLU A 3 -47.09 12.87 -11.28
CA GLU A 3 -45.97 12.23 -12.00
C GLU A 3 -44.61 12.66 -11.42
N MET A 4 -44.44 13.95 -11.14
CA MET A 4 -43.23 14.50 -10.50
C MET A 4 -42.99 13.92 -9.10
N ALA A 5 -44.07 13.66 -8.35
CA ALA A 5 -43.98 13.04 -7.02
C ALA A 5 -43.56 11.56 -7.10
N MET A 6 -44.05 10.81 -8.09
CA MET A 6 -43.62 9.43 -8.31
C MET A 6 -42.16 9.34 -8.74
N VAL A 7 -41.72 10.21 -9.66
CA VAL A 7 -40.31 10.27 -10.10
C VAL A 7 -39.40 10.67 -8.93
N SER A 8 -39.83 11.60 -8.09
CA SER A 8 -39.08 12.00 -6.88
C SER A 8 -38.98 10.85 -5.88
N ALA A 9 -40.07 10.10 -5.66
CA ALA A 9 -40.06 8.94 -4.76
C ALA A 9 -39.12 7.83 -5.26
N VAL A 10 -39.04 7.59 -6.57
CA VAL A 10 -38.10 6.61 -7.15
C VAL A 10 -36.65 7.09 -6.98
N GLN A 11 -36.37 8.36 -7.24
CA GLN A 11 -35.02 8.92 -7.06
C GLN A 11 -34.59 8.89 -5.58
N GLU A 12 -35.50 9.19 -4.66
CA GLU A 12 -35.25 9.13 -3.22
C GLU A 12 -35.03 7.70 -2.76
N ALA A 13 -35.84 6.74 -3.21
CA ALA A 13 -35.63 5.32 -2.94
C ALA A 13 -34.28 4.80 -3.49
N GLN A 14 -33.87 5.24 -4.68
CA GLN A 14 -32.55 4.89 -5.23
C GLN A 14 -31.40 5.47 -4.40
N LYS A 15 -31.53 6.72 -3.98
CA LYS A 15 -30.55 7.39 -3.13
C LYS A 15 -30.43 6.71 -1.77
N ASP A 16 -31.55 6.34 -1.17
CA ASP A 16 -31.58 5.63 0.11
C ASP A 16 -31.04 4.21 -0.01
N ASN A 17 -31.31 3.51 -1.11
CA ASN A 17 -30.72 2.20 -1.38
C ASN A 17 -29.19 2.28 -1.49
N LEU A 18 -28.66 3.28 -2.22
CA LEU A 18 -27.21 3.48 -2.33
C LEU A 18 -26.58 3.79 -0.97
N ARG A 19 -27.26 4.59 -0.15
CA ARG A 19 -26.82 4.92 1.20
C ARG A 19 -26.80 3.69 2.10
N SER A 20 -27.91 2.95 2.14
CA SER A 20 -28.06 1.71 2.90
C SER A 20 -27.02 0.66 2.50
N PHE A 21 -26.77 0.49 1.20
CA PHE A 21 -25.74 -0.40 0.69
C PHE A 21 -24.33 0.02 1.17
N ASN A 22 -24.00 1.32 1.07
CA ASN A 22 -22.70 1.81 1.52
C ASN A 22 -22.52 1.64 3.02
N ASP A 23 -23.54 1.94 3.82
CA ASP A 23 -23.50 1.80 5.28
C ASP A 23 -23.38 0.32 5.68
N TYR A 24 -24.11 -0.58 5.00
CA TYR A 24 -23.99 -2.03 5.19
C TYR A 24 -22.57 -2.52 4.84
N MET A 25 -22.04 -2.11 3.69
CA MET A 25 -20.69 -2.50 3.25
C MET A 25 -19.63 -2.06 4.27
N MET A 26 -19.70 -0.82 4.75
CA MET A 26 -18.77 -0.32 5.77
C MET A 26 -18.89 -1.09 7.08
N LYS A 27 -20.11 -1.47 7.48
CA LYS A 27 -20.35 -2.28 8.67
C LYS A 27 -19.75 -3.67 8.53
N VAL A 28 -19.98 -4.36 7.40
CA VAL A 28 -19.42 -5.70 7.16
C VAL A 28 -17.89 -5.67 7.17
N LEU A 29 -17.28 -4.69 6.50
CA LEU A 29 -15.82 -4.54 6.49
C LEU A 29 -15.23 -4.32 7.90
N GLU A 30 -15.90 -3.52 8.74
CA GLU A 30 -15.48 -3.32 10.12
C GLU A 30 -15.64 -4.60 10.96
N GLU A 31 -16.76 -5.32 10.81
CA GLU A 31 -17.00 -6.58 11.51
C GLU A 31 -15.97 -7.66 11.15
N ASP A 32 -15.65 -7.79 9.86
CA ASP A 32 -14.63 -8.70 9.35
C ASP A 32 -13.24 -8.33 9.88
N TRP A 33 -12.88 -7.05 9.84
CA TRP A 33 -11.62 -6.56 10.40
C TRP A 33 -11.50 -6.87 11.91
N GLN A 34 -12.55 -6.59 12.68
CA GLN A 34 -12.54 -6.86 14.13
C GLN A 34 -12.45 -8.36 14.41
N LYS A 35 -13.09 -9.20 13.60
CA LYS A 35 -12.98 -10.66 13.68
C LYS A 35 -11.56 -11.12 13.39
N GLU A 36 -10.97 -10.72 12.27
CA GLU A 36 -9.61 -11.09 11.89
C GLU A 36 -8.59 -10.63 12.94
N LYS A 37 -8.74 -9.41 13.48
CA LYS A 37 -7.91 -8.90 14.57
C LYS A 37 -8.01 -9.78 15.82
N ARG A 38 -9.23 -10.19 16.23
CA ARG A 38 -9.43 -11.09 17.37
C ARG A 38 -8.76 -12.44 17.13
N ASP A 39 -8.99 -13.02 15.96
CA ASP A 39 -8.45 -14.32 15.58
C ASP A 39 -6.91 -14.29 15.55
N PHE A 40 -6.32 -13.20 15.03
CA PHE A 40 -4.88 -12.97 15.05
C PHE A 40 -4.32 -12.90 16.47
N LEU A 41 -4.93 -12.11 17.36
CA LEU A 41 -4.47 -12.00 18.75
C LEU A 41 -4.60 -13.34 19.51
N GLN A 42 -5.68 -14.09 19.26
CA GLN A 42 -5.86 -15.43 19.81
C GLN A 42 -4.83 -16.43 19.26
N SER A 43 -4.41 -16.28 18.00
CA SER A 43 -3.35 -17.13 17.43
C SER A 43 -2.00 -16.87 18.13
N LEU A 44 -1.70 -15.62 18.50
CA LEU A 44 -0.47 -15.27 19.22
C LEU A 44 -0.46 -15.82 20.65
N SER A 45 -1.59 -15.79 21.35
CA SER A 45 -1.67 -16.33 22.72
C SER A 45 -1.47 -17.85 22.76
N ARG A 46 -1.91 -18.58 21.72
CA ARG A 46 -1.64 -20.02 21.57
C ARG A 46 -0.16 -20.34 21.33
N ILE A 47 0.57 -19.46 20.64
CA ILE A 47 2.01 -19.61 20.40
C ILE A 47 2.81 -19.36 21.70
N SER A 48 2.34 -18.45 22.55
CA SER A 48 2.93 -18.20 23.88
C SER A 48 2.78 -19.37 24.86
N THR A 49 1.83 -20.28 24.64
CA THR A 49 1.57 -21.44 25.51
C THR A 49 2.27 -22.73 25.05
N LEU A 50 3.05 -22.68 23.96
CA LEU A 50 3.94 -23.79 23.62
C LEU A 50 5.10 -23.83 24.64
N PRO A 51 5.45 -24.99 25.21
CA PRO A 51 6.63 -25.11 26.06
C PRO A 51 7.83 -24.58 25.28
N ARG A 52 8.51 -23.59 25.86
CA ARG A 52 9.83 -23.15 25.41
C ARG A 52 10.74 -24.36 25.48
N THR A 53 10.93 -25.08 24.37
CA THR A 53 11.97 -26.10 24.26
C THR A 53 13.29 -25.37 24.47
N ASN A 54 13.84 -25.54 25.68
CA ASN A 54 15.17 -25.09 26.02
C ASN A 54 16.12 -25.68 24.97
N MET A 55 16.69 -24.81 24.14
CA MET A 55 17.91 -25.14 23.40
C MET A 55 18.96 -25.48 24.46
N ILE A 56 19.25 -26.78 24.59
CA ILE A 56 20.30 -27.33 25.44
C ILE A 56 21.62 -26.74 24.93
N ALA A 57 22.12 -25.72 25.63
CA ALA A 57 23.52 -25.37 25.58
C ALA A 57 24.23 -26.30 26.58
N ASN A 58 25.13 -27.13 26.05
CA ASN A 58 26.07 -27.94 26.81
C ASN A 58 26.71 -27.13 27.94
N SER A 59 26.55 -27.59 29.18
CA SER A 59 27.64 -27.56 30.17
C SER A 59 27.38 -28.62 31.24
N ASN A 60 28.43 -29.38 31.52
CA ASN A 60 28.49 -30.44 32.51
C ASN A 60 28.15 -29.96 33.92
N VAL A 61 27.64 -30.89 34.75
CA VAL A 61 27.99 -31.18 36.15
C VAL A 61 26.75 -31.51 37.00
N GLY A 62 26.73 -32.72 37.57
CA GLY A 62 26.39 -32.90 39.00
C GLY A 62 24.97 -33.37 39.38
N THR A 63 24.81 -34.70 39.44
CA THR A 63 24.30 -35.51 40.58
C THR A 63 23.00 -35.16 41.37
N HIS A 64 22.19 -36.23 41.57
CA HIS A 64 21.09 -36.45 42.55
C HIS A 64 19.71 -35.88 42.15
N SER A 65 18.54 -36.47 42.40
CA SER A 65 18.03 -37.74 42.98
C SER A 65 16.49 -37.63 42.86
N GLY A 66 15.73 -38.73 42.74
CA GLY A 66 14.30 -38.71 43.07
C GLY A 66 13.34 -39.25 42.01
N GLN A 67 13.19 -40.56 42.04
CA GLN A 67 12.19 -41.42 41.42
C GLN A 67 10.76 -41.11 41.92
N ILE A 68 9.76 -40.98 41.04
CA ILE A 68 8.40 -41.53 41.21
C ILE A 68 7.85 -41.95 39.84
N VAL A 69 7.44 -43.21 39.77
CA VAL A 69 6.83 -43.92 38.65
C VAL A 69 5.32 -43.65 38.62
N SER A 70 4.73 -43.54 37.42
CA SER A 70 3.35 -43.99 37.20
C SER A 70 3.20 -44.48 35.76
N ILE A 71 2.77 -45.74 35.70
CA ILE A 71 2.63 -46.59 34.53
C ILE A 71 1.14 -46.56 34.17
N SER A 72 0.79 -46.19 32.95
CA SER A 72 -0.32 -46.83 32.23
C SER A 72 -0.08 -46.71 30.74
N SER A 73 -0.42 -47.79 30.04
CA SER A 73 0.00 -48.14 28.69
C SER A 73 -1.17 -48.15 27.71
N SER A 74 -0.99 -47.47 26.56
CA SER A 74 -1.39 -47.84 25.17
C SER A 74 -2.88 -48.07 24.79
N PRO A 75 -3.28 -48.07 23.48
CA PRO A 75 -2.46 -48.16 22.27
C PRO A 75 -2.78 -47.19 21.10
N GLN A 76 -1.77 -47.04 20.23
CA GLN A 76 -1.77 -46.81 18.76
C GLN A 76 -3.01 -46.25 18.04
N GLY A 77 -2.79 -45.11 17.38
CA GLY A 77 -3.63 -44.60 16.29
C GLY A 77 -2.81 -43.79 15.28
N SER A 78 -2.42 -44.47 14.19
CA SER A 78 -2.14 -43.96 12.84
C SER A 78 -1.25 -42.73 12.63
N SER A 79 -0.11 -43.01 11.99
CA SER A 79 0.78 -42.08 11.29
C SER A 79 0.00 -41.27 10.23
N GLY A 80 -0.39 -40.05 10.58
CA GLY A 80 -0.74 -39.02 9.63
C GLY A 80 0.49 -38.13 9.43
N ILE A 81 1.22 -38.34 8.34
CA ILE A 81 2.23 -37.41 7.83
C ILE A 81 1.51 -36.07 7.66
N MET A 82 1.67 -35.18 8.63
CA MET A 82 1.24 -33.81 8.50
C MET A 82 2.26 -33.16 7.57
N GLU A 83 1.88 -33.13 6.29
CA GLU A 83 2.55 -32.44 5.21
C GLU A 83 3.02 -31.07 5.72
N ILE A 84 4.34 -30.94 5.90
CA ILE A 84 4.98 -29.70 6.29
C ILE A 84 4.80 -28.77 5.09
N VAL A 85 3.69 -28.04 5.10
CA VAL A 85 3.50 -26.90 4.21
C VAL A 85 4.74 -26.00 4.37
N PRO A 86 5.44 -25.65 3.28
CA PRO A 86 6.76 -25.02 3.38
C PRO A 86 6.74 -23.74 4.22
N MET A 87 7.52 -23.75 5.32
CA MET A 87 7.72 -22.66 6.31
C MET A 87 8.50 -21.45 5.75
N ASN A 88 8.30 -21.08 4.49
CA ASN A 88 9.10 -20.07 3.78
C ASN A 88 8.52 -18.66 4.02
N SER A 89 7.24 -18.56 4.38
CA SER A 89 6.49 -17.31 4.59
C SER A 89 6.48 -16.84 6.05
N ARG A 90 6.68 -17.75 7.02
CA ARG A 90 6.77 -17.41 8.45
C ARG A 90 7.87 -16.39 8.78
N PRO A 91 9.13 -16.54 8.30
CA PRO A 91 10.19 -15.61 8.66
C PRO A 91 10.02 -14.22 8.06
N THR A 92 9.28 -14.07 6.93
CA THR A 92 9.01 -12.75 6.35
C THR A 92 7.87 -12.04 7.08
N MET A 93 6.79 -12.75 7.41
CA MET A 93 5.67 -12.23 8.18
C MET A 93 6.10 -11.76 9.58
N GLU A 94 6.94 -12.53 10.26
CA GLU A 94 7.47 -12.21 11.58
C GLU A 94 8.38 -10.96 11.56
N LYS A 95 9.21 -10.82 10.52
CA LYS A 95 10.00 -9.60 10.29
C LYS A 95 9.11 -8.38 10.01
N LYS A 96 8.05 -8.51 9.19
CA LYS A 96 7.10 -7.40 8.95
C LYS A 96 6.47 -6.95 10.27
N ALA A 97 5.99 -7.92 11.06
CA ALA A 97 5.35 -7.67 12.33
C ALA A 97 6.29 -6.97 13.32
N SER A 98 7.54 -7.42 13.43
CA SER A 98 8.55 -6.81 14.29
C SER A 98 8.82 -5.34 13.93
N VAL A 99 9.00 -5.05 12.64
CA VAL A 99 9.28 -3.68 12.18
C VAL A 99 8.09 -2.75 12.44
N TYR A 100 6.86 -3.21 12.18
CA TYR A 100 5.66 -2.43 12.50
C TYR A 100 5.41 -2.28 14.00
N ALA A 101 5.75 -3.28 14.82
CA ALA A 101 5.64 -3.19 16.26
C ALA A 101 6.50 -2.06 16.84
N GLU A 102 7.72 -1.86 16.32
CA GLU A 102 8.58 -0.74 16.74
C GLU A 102 7.98 0.63 16.33
N VAL A 103 7.34 0.74 15.16
CA VAL A 103 6.62 1.98 14.79
C VAL A 103 5.48 2.28 15.76
N VAL A 104 4.67 1.27 16.11
CA VAL A 104 3.55 1.42 17.06
C VAL A 104 4.04 1.77 18.46
N LYS A 105 5.15 1.18 18.91
CA LYS A 105 5.79 1.52 20.19
C LYS A 105 6.25 2.97 20.22
N ASN A 106 6.87 3.46 19.14
CA ASN A 106 7.29 4.85 19.01
C ASN A 106 6.08 5.81 18.95
N LEU A 107 5.00 5.43 18.26
CA LEU A 107 3.74 6.17 18.27
C LEU A 107 3.18 6.31 19.68
N ASN A 108 3.15 5.22 20.45
CA ASN A 108 2.63 5.25 21.83
C ASN A 108 3.49 6.12 22.74
N ARG A 109 4.81 6.09 22.59
CA ARG A 109 5.73 6.99 23.31
C ARG A 109 5.49 8.46 22.94
N ALA A 110 5.31 8.77 21.65
CA ALA A 110 5.01 10.12 21.18
C ALA A 110 3.65 10.60 21.73
N ARG A 111 2.62 9.76 21.73
CA ARG A 111 1.32 10.07 22.35
C ARG A 111 1.43 10.33 23.85
N GLN A 112 2.20 9.52 24.56
CA GLN A 112 2.39 9.67 26.01
C GLN A 112 3.16 10.95 26.37
N SER A 113 4.04 11.42 25.48
CA SER A 113 4.77 12.68 25.62
C SER A 113 4.07 13.88 24.97
N GLY A 114 2.90 13.69 24.36
CA GLY A 114 2.16 14.74 23.67
C GLY A 114 2.84 15.27 22.39
N LEU A 115 3.81 14.55 21.84
CA LEU A 115 4.58 14.97 20.66
C LEU A 115 3.86 14.58 19.36
N PRO A 116 3.96 15.42 18.30
CA PRO A 116 3.43 15.08 16.99
C PRO A 116 4.19 13.87 16.41
N PHE A 117 3.45 12.92 15.82
CA PHE A 117 4.00 11.72 15.22
C PHE A 117 3.50 11.55 13.79
N LYS A 118 4.43 11.49 12.83
CA LYS A 118 4.15 11.29 11.40
C LYS A 118 3.99 9.81 11.12
N LEU A 119 2.74 9.34 11.23
CA LEU A 119 2.38 7.94 11.21
C LEU A 119 2.63 7.30 9.84
N ALA A 120 2.11 7.91 8.77
CA ALA A 120 2.24 7.37 7.41
C ALA A 120 3.72 7.33 6.99
N THR A 121 4.46 8.38 7.32
CA THR A 121 5.90 8.47 7.04
C THR A 121 6.69 7.38 7.78
N ALA A 122 6.40 7.14 9.07
CA ALA A 122 7.07 6.11 9.84
C ALA A 122 6.78 4.69 9.33
N PHE A 123 5.51 4.39 9.01
CA PHE A 123 5.13 3.09 8.46
C PHE A 123 5.72 2.84 7.06
N LYS A 124 5.74 3.86 6.20
CA LYS A 124 6.38 3.79 4.88
C LYS A 124 7.87 3.47 5.01
N GLY A 125 8.60 4.21 5.85
CA GLY A 125 10.04 3.99 6.06
C GLY A 125 10.34 2.62 6.65
N ALA A 126 9.52 2.16 7.61
CA ALA A 126 9.56 0.80 8.13
C ALA A 126 9.44 -0.26 7.02
N TYR A 127 8.47 -0.09 6.12
CA TYR A 127 8.28 -1.00 5.01
C TYR A 127 9.45 -0.97 4.01
N GLU A 128 9.97 0.21 3.68
CA GLU A 128 11.09 0.36 2.75
C GLU A 128 12.39 -0.28 3.29
N ASN A 129 12.66 -0.12 4.58
CA ASN A 129 13.81 -0.72 5.27
C ASN A 129 13.79 -2.25 5.27
N LEU A 130 12.61 -2.84 5.09
CA LEU A 130 12.43 -4.28 5.10
C LEU A 130 12.92 -4.94 3.80
N GLY A 131 13.11 -4.16 2.73
CA GLY A 131 13.69 -4.62 1.47
C GLY A 131 12.89 -5.74 0.79
N ILE A 132 11.62 -5.94 1.15
CA ILE A 132 10.77 -7.05 0.68
C ILE A 132 10.26 -6.85 -0.76
N ASP A 133 10.64 -5.77 -1.44
CA ASP A 133 10.24 -5.52 -2.82
C ASP A 133 10.98 -6.43 -3.81
N ALA A 134 10.64 -7.72 -3.79
CA ALA A 134 10.94 -8.71 -4.81
C ALA A 134 9.70 -8.89 -5.70
N SER A 135 9.60 -8.08 -6.75
CA SER A 135 8.85 -8.33 -8.00
C SER A 135 8.41 -7.00 -8.62
N GLY A 136 9.19 -6.55 -9.62
CA GLY A 136 8.83 -5.46 -10.50
C GLY A 136 7.72 -5.88 -11.46
N GLY A 137 6.49 -5.99 -10.97
CA GLY A 137 5.29 -6.15 -11.77
C GLY A 137 4.54 -4.83 -11.97
N LYS A 138 3.60 -4.80 -12.92
CA LYS A 138 2.65 -3.69 -13.13
C LYS A 138 1.63 -3.53 -11.97
N SER A 139 1.75 -4.32 -10.90
CA SER A 139 0.83 -4.32 -9.77
C SER A 139 1.06 -3.15 -8.80
N VAL A 140 0.02 -2.86 -8.01
CA VAL A 140 0.11 -1.89 -6.91
C VAL A 140 0.94 -2.51 -5.79
N THR A 141 2.14 -1.97 -5.57
CA THR A 141 3.00 -2.39 -4.47
C THR A 141 2.58 -1.70 -3.18
N MET A 142 2.84 -2.32 -2.03
CA MET A 142 2.56 -1.70 -0.73
C MET A 142 3.30 -0.37 -0.56
N ARG A 143 4.48 -0.21 -1.17
CA ARG A 143 5.20 1.07 -1.25
C ARG A 143 4.36 2.18 -1.89
N LYS A 144 3.63 1.88 -2.97
CA LYS A 144 2.71 2.84 -3.62
C LYS A 144 1.51 3.16 -2.72
N ILE A 145 0.98 2.18 -1.98
CA ILE A 145 -0.11 2.38 -1.02
C ILE A 145 0.34 3.30 0.11
N TRP A 146 1.49 3.05 0.70
CA TRP A 146 2.04 3.91 1.75
C TRP A 146 2.32 5.33 1.25
N HIS A 147 2.81 5.47 0.01
CA HIS A 147 2.97 6.79 -0.59
C HIS A 147 1.63 7.51 -0.77
N LEU A 148 0.58 6.83 -1.24
CA LEU A 148 -0.78 7.41 -1.31
C LEU A 148 -1.26 7.88 0.07
N VAL A 149 -1.17 7.02 1.09
CA VAL A 149 -1.59 7.36 2.45
C VAL A 149 -0.83 8.58 2.97
N GLN A 150 0.48 8.66 2.72
CA GLN A 150 1.29 9.83 3.06
C GLN A 150 0.78 11.11 2.38
N MET A 151 0.44 11.04 1.10
CA MET A 151 -0.12 12.19 0.36
C MET A 151 -1.52 12.58 0.85
N LEU A 152 -2.34 11.62 1.26
CA LEU A 152 -3.70 11.87 1.79
C LEU A 152 -3.67 12.46 3.21
N MET A 153 -2.69 12.08 4.02
CA MET A 153 -2.56 12.56 5.40
C MET A 153 -1.90 13.93 5.51
N ASP A 154 -1.22 14.39 4.45
CA ASP A 154 -0.58 15.70 4.33
C ASP A 154 0.19 16.12 5.60
N GLU A 155 0.94 15.16 6.17
CA GLU A 155 1.63 15.26 7.47
C GLU A 155 2.69 16.38 7.52
N ASP A 156 3.03 16.95 6.36
CA ASP A 156 4.02 18.01 6.16
C ASP A 156 3.38 19.36 5.82
N SER A 157 2.06 19.43 5.65
CA SER A 157 1.39 20.67 5.26
C SER A 157 1.19 21.63 6.42
N ASN A 158 1.85 22.77 6.33
CA ASN A 158 1.51 23.97 7.09
C ASN A 158 0.32 24.73 6.46
N LEU A 159 -0.41 24.10 5.54
CA LEU A 159 -1.46 24.74 4.75
C LEU A 159 -2.76 24.83 5.57
N ARG A 160 -3.23 26.08 5.70
CA ARG A 160 -4.46 26.53 6.36
C ARG A 160 -5.62 25.56 6.19
N HIS A 161 -6.39 25.38 7.28
CA HIS A 161 -7.75 24.81 7.39
C HIS A 161 -8.49 24.56 6.07
N VAL A 162 -8.08 23.55 5.31
CA VAL A 162 -8.86 23.00 4.21
C VAL A 162 -9.78 21.94 4.81
N SER A 163 -11.00 21.80 4.27
CA SER A 163 -11.90 20.74 4.74
C SER A 163 -11.21 19.36 4.60
N LYS A 164 -11.55 18.40 5.48
CA LYS A 164 -11.02 17.03 5.40
C LYS A 164 -11.22 16.44 3.99
N LYS A 165 -12.40 16.68 3.39
CA LYS A 165 -12.72 16.28 2.02
C LYS A 165 -11.74 16.86 1.01
N MET A 166 -11.46 18.16 1.08
CA MET A 166 -10.55 18.81 0.14
C MET A 166 -9.10 18.37 0.34
N SER A 167 -8.68 18.13 1.58
CA SER A 167 -7.34 17.60 1.89
C SER A 167 -7.13 16.23 1.22
N LEU A 168 -8.14 15.35 1.30
CA LEU A 168 -8.12 14.06 0.58
C LEU A 168 -8.05 14.23 -0.94
N ILE A 169 -8.82 15.17 -1.50
CA ILE A 169 -8.82 15.44 -2.96
C ILE A 169 -7.44 15.95 -3.41
N ILE A 170 -6.84 16.88 -2.66
CA ILE A 170 -5.51 17.42 -2.95
C ILE A 170 -4.47 16.30 -2.87
N GLY A 171 -4.49 15.49 -1.80
CA GLY A 171 -3.57 14.37 -1.63
C GLY A 171 -3.68 13.33 -2.75
N ALA A 172 -4.90 12.93 -3.10
CA ALA A 172 -5.15 12.00 -4.20
C ALA A 172 -4.66 12.56 -5.54
N ARG A 173 -4.93 13.84 -5.81
CA ARG A 173 -4.45 14.53 -7.02
C ARG A 173 -2.93 14.51 -7.10
N ARG A 174 -2.24 14.94 -6.04
CA ARG A 174 -0.77 14.96 -6.01
C ARG A 174 -0.17 13.56 -6.20
N HIS A 175 -0.79 12.52 -5.63
CA HIS A 175 -0.34 11.14 -5.84
C HIS A 175 -0.44 10.70 -7.31
N LEU A 176 -1.55 11.04 -7.98
CA LEU A 176 -1.75 10.73 -9.40
C LEU A 176 -0.79 11.52 -10.28
N GLU A 177 -0.60 12.81 -9.99
CA GLU A 177 0.35 13.68 -10.70
C GLU A 177 1.78 13.13 -10.58
N TRP A 178 2.22 12.78 -9.38
CA TRP A 178 3.54 12.17 -9.15
C TRP A 178 3.69 10.83 -9.89
N GLY A 179 2.65 9.99 -9.86
CA GLY A 179 2.65 8.72 -10.59
C GLY A 179 2.78 8.91 -12.10
N HIS A 180 2.10 9.93 -12.64
CA HIS A 180 2.18 10.30 -14.05
C HIS A 180 3.54 10.91 -14.42
N GLU A 181 4.10 11.76 -13.57
CA GLU A 181 5.45 12.31 -13.74
C GLU A 181 6.50 11.19 -13.79
N LYS A 182 6.42 10.22 -12.87
CA LYS A 182 7.29 9.04 -12.89
C LYS A 182 7.13 8.27 -14.20
N TYR A 183 5.89 8.05 -14.64
CA TYR A 183 5.63 7.36 -15.90
C TYR A 183 6.22 8.09 -17.12
N ILE A 184 6.09 9.42 -17.18
CA ILE A 184 6.72 10.27 -18.21
C ILE A 184 8.23 10.06 -18.22
N MET A 185 8.86 10.16 -17.04
CA MET A 185 10.31 10.02 -16.89
C MET A 185 10.80 8.62 -17.27
N ASP A 186 10.14 7.57 -16.79
CA ASP A 186 10.46 6.20 -17.14
C ASP A 186 10.32 5.98 -18.67
N THR A 187 9.30 6.55 -19.30
CA THR A 187 9.10 6.46 -20.76
C THR A 187 10.23 7.14 -21.54
N ILE A 188 10.66 8.32 -21.11
CA ILE A 188 11.77 9.07 -21.69
C ILE A 188 13.09 8.30 -21.55
N GLN A 189 13.37 7.77 -20.35
CA GLN A 189 14.58 7.01 -20.08
C GLN A 189 14.67 5.71 -20.89
N ASN A 190 13.53 5.09 -21.17
CA ASN A 190 13.47 3.89 -22.01
C ASN A 190 13.64 4.19 -23.51
N HIS A 191 13.48 5.45 -23.95
CA HIS A 191 13.55 5.85 -25.36
C HIS A 191 14.40 7.12 -25.57
N PRO A 192 15.70 7.12 -25.19
CA PRO A 192 16.51 8.34 -25.17
C PRO A 192 16.71 8.96 -26.55
N ALA A 193 16.90 8.14 -27.59
CA ALA A 193 17.08 8.61 -28.97
C ALA A 193 15.82 9.30 -29.53
N GLN A 194 14.63 8.88 -29.10
CA GLN A 194 13.35 9.42 -29.57
C GLN A 194 12.94 10.66 -28.78
N ALA A 195 13.24 10.68 -27.48
CA ALA A 195 12.91 11.79 -26.59
C ALA A 195 13.48 13.13 -27.10
N SER A 196 14.69 13.11 -27.66
CA SER A 196 15.42 14.33 -28.08
C SER A 196 15.38 15.41 -26.99
N LEU A 197 15.45 14.98 -25.73
CA LEU A 197 15.53 15.83 -24.56
C LEU A 197 16.96 16.38 -24.54
N GLY A 198 17.21 17.50 -25.22
CA GLY A 198 18.52 18.14 -25.25
C GLY A 198 18.98 18.61 -23.85
N GLY A 199 19.83 19.64 -23.77
CA GLY A 199 20.34 20.14 -22.47
C GLY A 199 19.31 20.81 -21.54
N GLY A 200 18.06 20.99 -21.98
CA GLY A 200 17.01 21.67 -21.20
C GLY A 200 16.22 20.73 -20.29
N VAL A 201 16.32 20.93 -18.98
CA VAL A 201 15.67 20.10 -17.94
C VAL A 201 14.30 20.63 -17.46
N GLY A 202 13.62 21.49 -18.22
CA GLY A 202 12.34 22.04 -17.80
C GLY A 202 11.15 21.08 -18.00
N ASN A 203 10.06 21.33 -17.27
CA ASN A 203 8.84 20.48 -17.32
C ASN A 203 8.23 20.44 -18.73
N LEU A 204 8.22 21.57 -19.43
CA LEU A 204 7.71 21.65 -20.80
C LEU A 204 8.54 20.79 -21.76
N GLN A 205 9.87 20.82 -21.62
CA GLN A 205 10.78 20.00 -22.43
C GLN A 205 10.55 18.52 -22.16
N ARG A 206 10.35 18.12 -20.90
CA ARG A 206 9.99 16.73 -20.54
C ARG A 206 8.68 16.30 -21.19
N ILE A 207 7.65 17.13 -21.14
CA ILE A 207 6.34 16.83 -21.77
C ILE A 207 6.49 16.72 -23.29
N ARG A 208 7.20 17.65 -23.94
CA ARG A 208 7.47 17.57 -25.39
C ARG A 208 8.22 16.30 -25.77
N ALA A 209 9.26 15.94 -25.02
CA ALA A 209 10.01 14.70 -25.24
C ALA A 209 9.14 13.45 -25.09
N PHE A 210 8.25 13.44 -24.10
CA PHE A 210 7.27 12.37 -23.91
C PHE A 210 6.28 12.28 -25.08
N LEU A 211 5.76 13.43 -25.54
CA LEU A 211 4.84 13.48 -26.67
C LEU A 211 5.51 13.01 -27.97
N ARG A 212 6.78 13.33 -28.22
CA ARG A 212 7.55 12.79 -29.35
C ARG A 212 7.58 11.26 -29.38
N ILE A 213 7.71 10.63 -28.20
CA ILE A 213 7.72 9.17 -28.09
C ILE A 213 6.30 8.61 -28.33
N ARG A 214 5.28 9.20 -27.71
CA ARG A 214 3.89 8.69 -27.76
C ARG A 214 3.19 8.92 -29.09
N LEU A 215 3.48 10.04 -29.75
CA LEU A 215 2.81 10.48 -30.97
C LEU A 215 3.69 10.30 -32.22
N ARG A 216 4.79 9.56 -32.11
CA ARG A 216 5.75 9.31 -33.20
C ARG A 216 5.08 8.92 -34.51
N ASP A 217 4.10 8.02 -34.44
CA ASP A 217 3.46 7.43 -35.62
C ASP A 217 2.41 8.36 -36.25
N TYR A 218 2.06 9.47 -35.59
CA TYR A 218 1.05 10.43 -36.04
C TYR A 218 1.64 11.53 -36.94
N GLY A 219 2.96 11.65 -37.03
CA GLY A 219 3.64 12.61 -37.90
C GLY A 219 4.41 13.69 -37.12
N VAL A 220 4.71 14.80 -37.81
CA VAL A 220 5.47 15.91 -37.24
C VAL A 220 4.58 16.69 -36.28
N LEU A 221 5.04 16.85 -35.03
CA LEU A 221 4.33 17.58 -33.99
C LEU A 221 4.45 19.10 -34.23
N ASP A 222 3.41 19.84 -33.87
CA ASP A 222 3.35 21.30 -33.95
C ASP A 222 4.59 22.04 -33.39
N PHE A 223 5.18 21.55 -32.30
CA PHE A 223 6.38 22.16 -31.69
C PHE A 223 7.71 21.75 -32.35
N ASP A 224 7.70 20.77 -33.25
CA ASP A 224 8.84 20.33 -34.06
C ASP A 224 8.71 20.77 -35.54
N ALA A 225 7.54 21.28 -35.93
CA ALA A 225 7.31 21.85 -37.25
C ALA A 225 8.07 23.18 -37.39
N GLY A 226 9.30 23.12 -37.91
CA GLY A 226 9.84 24.25 -38.66
C GLY A 226 8.89 24.56 -39.83
N ASP A 227 8.93 25.80 -40.33
CA ASP A 227 8.09 26.42 -41.38
C ASP A 227 7.97 25.65 -42.74
N ALA A 228 8.36 24.37 -42.78
CA ALA A 228 8.39 23.48 -43.93
C ALA A 228 7.02 22.85 -44.22
N ARG A 229 6.28 23.61 -45.03
CA ARG A 229 5.03 23.33 -45.76
C ARG A 229 4.98 21.99 -46.54
N ARG A 230 4.65 20.86 -45.89
CA ARG A 230 4.17 19.67 -46.64
C ARG A 230 2.95 18.97 -46.05
N GLN A 231 2.73 19.00 -44.74
CA GLN A 231 1.51 18.50 -44.10
C GLN A 231 1.18 19.37 -42.88
N PRO A 232 -0.11 19.60 -42.54
CA PRO A 232 -0.44 20.30 -41.30
C PRO A 232 0.14 19.51 -40.12
N PRO A 233 0.86 20.18 -39.19
CA PRO A 233 1.40 19.51 -38.01
C PRO A 233 0.28 18.89 -37.18
N VAL A 234 0.61 17.84 -36.42
CA VAL A 234 -0.32 17.31 -35.42
C VAL A 234 -0.47 18.37 -34.34
N ASP A 235 -1.68 18.91 -34.22
CA ASP A 235 -2.03 19.90 -33.20
C ASP A 235 -1.99 19.23 -31.83
N THR A 236 -1.06 19.69 -30.97
CA THR A 236 -0.98 19.27 -29.58
C THR A 236 -1.50 20.34 -28.63
N THR A 237 -2.01 21.47 -29.16
CA THR A 237 -2.74 22.45 -28.38
C THR A 237 -4.15 21.92 -28.11
N TRP A 238 -4.46 21.74 -26.82
CA TRP A 238 -5.81 21.40 -26.40
C TRP A 238 -6.71 22.60 -26.71
N GLN A 239 -7.55 22.52 -27.74
CA GLN A 239 -8.66 23.46 -27.90
C GLN A 239 -9.61 23.26 -26.71
N GLN A 240 -9.79 24.32 -25.94
CA GLN A 240 -10.55 24.36 -24.70
C GLN A 240 -12.04 24.56 -24.97
#